data_AF-A0A517YJ90-F1
#
_entry.id   AF-A0A517YJ90-F1
#
_cell.length_a   1.000
_cell.length_b   1.000
_cell.length_c   1.000
_cell.angle_alpha   90.00
_cell.angle_beta   90.00
_cell.angle_gamma   90.00
#
_symmetry.space_group_name_H-M   'P 1'
#
loop_
_entity.id
_entity.type
_entity.pdbx_description
1 polymer ?
#
loop_
_entity_poly.entity_id
_entity_poly.type
_entity_poly.pdbx_seq_one_letter_code
_entity_poly.pdbx_strand_id
1 'polypeptide(L)' 'MNAERMSGAVNQKAFEKVIRDNLSPEGVAALVMALQPAGSIRATTPEGDQAIEQVIWFKNTLLDMIGVKNFNRQMEELGF' A
#
# COMPACT_ATOMS: atom_id res chain seq x y z
N MET A 1 30.11 0.40 19.77
CA MET A 1 28.63 0.41 19.70
C MET A 1 28.25 -0.16 18.35
N ASN A 2 27.72 -1.39 18.34
CA ASN A 2 27.18 -2.01 17.13
C ASN A 2 25.98 -1.17 16.70
N ALA A 3 26.14 -0.40 15.63
CA ALA A 3 25.00 0.12 14.89
C ALA A 3 24.28 -1.12 14.37
N GLU A 4 23.23 -1.53 15.09
CA GLU A 4 22.21 -2.42 14.56
C GLU A 4 21.83 -1.84 13.21
N ARG A 5 22.31 -2.46 12.14
CA ARG A 5 21.70 -2.37 10.83
C ARG A 5 20.25 -2.77 11.09
N MET A 6 19.37 -1.78 11.23
CA MET A 6 17.95 -1.99 11.02
C MET A 6 17.86 -2.57 9.61
N SER A 7 17.73 -3.89 9.54
CA SER A 7 17.34 -4.59 8.32
C SER A 7 16.22 -3.74 7.72
N GLY A 8 16.39 -3.25 6.49
CA GLY A 8 15.43 -2.36 5.82
C GLY A 8 14.06 -3.00 5.55
N ALA A 9 13.74 -4.10 6.23
CA ALA A 9 12.43 -4.70 6.28
C ALA A 9 11.49 -3.80 7.10
N VAL A 10 10.44 -3.31 6.45
CA VAL A 10 9.34 -2.63 7.11
C VAL A 10 8.76 -3.55 8.19
N ASN A 11 8.63 -3.04 9.42
CA ASN A 11 7.89 -3.76 10.46
C ASN A 11 6.40 -3.77 10.10
N GLN A 12 5.98 -4.83 9.41
CA GLN A 12 4.64 -4.96 8.84
C GLN A 12 3.53 -4.81 9.90
N LYS A 13 3.71 -5.37 11.11
CA LYS A 13 2.71 -5.24 12.18
C LYS A 13 2.56 -3.81 12.67
N ALA A 14 3.67 -3.10 12.86
CA ALA A 14 3.63 -1.69 13.27
C ALA A 14 3.01 -0.82 12.17
N PHE A 15 3.35 -1.10 10.92
CA PHE A 15 2.78 -0.44 9.75
C PHE A 15 1.26 -0.63 9.65
N GLU A 16 0.80 -1.88 9.68
CA GLU A 16 -0.63 -2.21 9.63
C GLU A 16 -1.40 -1.57 10.80
N LYS A 17 -0.79 -1.53 11.99
CA LYS A 17 -1.38 -0.86 13.15
C LYS A 17 -1.59 0.64 12.89
N VAL A 18 -0.57 1.34 12.41
CA VAL A 18 -0.66 2.78 12.10
C VAL A 18 -1.76 3.05 11.07
N ILE A 19 -1.85 2.24 10.03
CA ILE A 19 -2.90 2.38 9.01
C ILE A 19 -4.29 2.17 9.64
N ARG A 20 -4.51 1.10 10.42
CA ARG A 20 -5.81 0.84 11.07
C ARG A 20 -6.19 1.90 12.09
N ASP A 21 -5.21 2.48 12.80
CA ASP A 21 -5.45 3.51 13.80
C ASP A 21 -5.83 4.87 13.19
N ASN A 22 -5.39 5.16 11.95
CA ASN A 22 -5.48 6.49 11.36
C ASN A 22 -6.38 6.56 10.13
N LEU A 23 -6.69 5.44 9.47
CA LEU A 23 -7.48 5.41 8.26
C LEU A 23 -8.71 4.53 8.43
N SER A 24 -9.86 5.07 8.02
CA SER A 24 -11.07 4.27 7.89
C SER A 24 -10.94 3.30 6.70
N PRO A 25 -11.76 2.23 6.63
CA PRO A 25 -11.78 1.34 5.49
C PRO A 25 -12.02 2.05 4.15
N GLU A 26 -12.85 3.10 4.13
CA GLU A 26 -13.09 3.98 2.99
C GLU A 26 -11.81 4.72 2.58
N GLY A 27 -11.09 5.28 3.55
CA GLY A 27 -9.81 5.97 3.31
C GLY A 27 -8.74 5.04 2.75
N VAL A 28 -8.70 3.78 3.22
CA VAL A 28 -7.81 2.76 2.65
C VAL A 28 -8.21 2.41 1.22
N ALA A 29 -9.50 2.24 0.94
CA ALA A 29 -9.99 1.96 -0.42
C ALA A 29 -9.64 3.10 -1.40
N ALA A 30 -9.82 4.36 -0.98
CA ALA A 30 -9.44 5.52 -1.77
C ALA A 30 -7.93 5.57 -2.08
N LEU A 31 -7.08 5.18 -1.12
CA LEU A 31 -5.63 5.07 -1.34
C LEU A 31 -5.28 3.94 -2.32
N VAL A 32 -5.90 2.76 -2.18
CA VAL A 32 -5.69 1.64 -3.13
C VAL A 32 -6.00 2.09 -4.56
N MET A 33 -7.09 2.82 -4.76
CA MET A 33 -7.47 3.39 -6.06
C MET A 33 -6.44 4.39 -6.59
N ALA A 34 -6.00 5.33 -5.74
CA ALA A 34 -5.02 6.34 -6.12
C ALA A 34 -3.68 5.71 -6.57
N LEU A 35 -3.32 4.55 -6.00
CA LEU A 35 -2.09 3.83 -6.31
C LEU A 35 -2.23 2.83 -7.47
N GLN A 36 -3.45 2.57 -7.94
CA GLN A 36 -3.71 1.58 -9.00
C GLN A 36 -2.94 1.83 -10.31
N PRO A 37 -2.74 3.09 -10.79
CA PRO A 37 -1.98 3.35 -12.00
C PRO A 37 -0.50 2.94 -11.94
N ALA A 38 0.07 2.74 -10.74
CA ALA A 38 1.49 2.39 -10.58
C ALA A 38 1.87 1.10 -11.31
N GLY A 39 0.94 0.14 -11.45
CA GLY A 39 1.17 -1.11 -12.19
C GLY A 39 1.35 -0.93 -13.70
N SER A 40 1.05 0.26 -14.24
CA SER A 40 1.16 0.58 -15.66
C SER A 40 2.36 1.49 -15.97
N ILE A 41 3.07 1.96 -14.95
CA ILE A 41 4.25 2.82 -15.12
C ILE A 41 5.43 1.93 -15.55
N ARG A 42 6.20 2.40 -16.53
CA ARG A 42 7.50 1.80 -16.90
C ARG A 42 8.59 2.76 -16.49
N ALA A 43 9.49 2.33 -15.60
CA ALA A 43 10.67 3.12 -15.30
C ALA A 43 11.74 2.94 -16.38
N THR A 44 12.65 3.90 -16.45
CA THR A 44 13.83 3.89 -17.34
C THR A 44 15.13 3.65 -16.58
N THR A 45 15.06 3.53 -15.25
CA THR A 45 16.21 3.31 -14.38
C THR A 45 15.89 2.22 -13.34
N PRO A 46 16.91 1.48 -12.85
CA PRO A 46 16.73 0.48 -11.80
C PRO A 46 16.10 1.05 -10.51
N GLU A 47 16.45 2.28 -10.13
CA GLU A 47 15.88 2.93 -8.95
C GLU A 47 14.39 3.24 -9.14
N GLY A 48 13.99 3.58 -10.38
CA GLY A 48 12.59 3.78 -10.74
C GLY A 48 11.80 2.48 -10.69
N ASP A 49 12.37 1.36 -11.16
CA ASP A 49 11.75 0.04 -11.05
C ASP A 49 11.54 -0.33 -9.59
N GLN A 50 12.55 -0.13 -8.74
CA GLN A 50 12.45 -0.39 -7.31
C GLN A 50 11.36 0.48 -6.64
N ALA A 51 11.24 1.75 -7.03
CA ALA A 51 10.20 2.63 -6.50
C ALA A 51 8.78 2.15 -6.90
N ILE A 52 8.61 1.70 -8.15
CA ILE A 52 7.33 1.13 -8.63
C ILE A 52 6.99 -0.14 -7.85
N GLU A 53 7.95 -1.04 -7.64
CA GLU A 53 7.76 -2.25 -6.84
C GLU A 53 7.31 -1.93 -5.40
N GLN A 54 7.90 -0.90 -4.78
CA GLN A 54 7.50 -0.46 -3.44
C GLN A 54 6.07 0.08 -3.41
N VAL A 55 5.66 0.85 -4.43
CA VAL A 55 4.27 1.33 -4.53
C VAL A 55 3.29 0.18 -4.75
N ILE A 56 3.63 -0.78 -5.62
CA ILE A 56 2.80 -1.96 -5.86
C ILE A 56 2.67 -2.80 -4.58
N TRP A 57 3.77 -3.05 -3.90
CA TRP A 57 3.79 -3.74 -2.60
C TRP A 57 2.90 -3.03 -1.58
N PHE A 58 3.04 -1.71 -1.45
CA PHE A 58 2.25 -0.92 -0.51
C PHE A 58 0.75 -0.99 -0.83
N LYS A 59 0.37 -0.79 -2.10
CA LYS A 59 -1.02 -0.93 -2.56
C LYS A 59 -1.60 -2.32 -2.24
N ASN A 60 -0.85 -3.39 -2.53
CA ASN A 60 -1.31 -4.75 -2.27
C ASN A 60 -1.47 -5.02 -0.76
N THR A 61 -0.56 -4.49 0.06
CA THR A 61 -0.66 -4.58 1.53
C THR A 61 -1.94 -3.91 2.03
N LEU A 62 -2.25 -2.71 1.53
CA LEU A 62 -3.51 -2.02 1.88
C LEU A 62 -4.75 -2.82 1.47
N LEU A 63 -4.74 -3.40 0.26
CA LEU A 63 -5.84 -4.21 -0.23
C LEU A 63 -6.04 -5.47 0.61
N ASP A 64 -4.96 -6.15 1.00
CA ASP A 64 -5.01 -7.33 1.86
C ASP A 64 -5.55 -7.00 3.26
N MET A 65 -5.19 -5.82 3.79
CA MET A 65 -5.64 -5.37 5.10
C MET A 65 -7.16 -5.17 5.21
N ILE A 66 -7.79 -4.65 4.15
CA ILE A 66 -9.25 -4.42 4.10
C ILE A 66 -10.00 -5.61 3.48
N GLY A 67 -9.33 -6.39 2.63
CA GLY A 67 -9.89 -7.49 1.86
C GLY A 67 -10.65 -7.03 0.62
N VAL A 68 -10.51 -7.80 -0.47
CA VAL A 68 -11.11 -7.50 -1.79
C VAL A 68 -12.63 -7.28 -1.72
N LYS A 69 -13.34 -8.07 -0.91
CA LYS A 69 -14.80 -7.92 -0.76
C LYS A 69 -15.18 -6.55 -0.18
N ASN A 70 -14.47 -6.09 0.85
CA ASN A 70 -14.74 -4.80 1.46
C ASN A 70 -14.29 -3.68 0.53
N PHE A 71 -13.15 -3.83 -0.14
CA PHE A 71 -12.71 -2.89 -1.17
C PHE A 71 -13.81 -2.67 -2.21
N ASN A 72 -14.33 -3.74 -2.83
CA ASN A 72 -15.39 -3.64 -3.83
C ASN A 72 -16.66 -2.96 -3.29
N ARG A 73 -17.10 -3.32 -2.08
CA ARG A 73 -18.24 -2.65 -1.42
C ARG A 73 -17.98 -1.14 -1.27
N GLN A 74 -16.78 -0.77 -0.82
CA GLN A 74 -16.42 0.65 -0.70
C GLN A 74 -16.37 1.35 -2.05
N MET A 75 -15.91 0.68 -3.10
CA MET A 75 -15.90 1.25 -4.45
C MET A 75 -17.32 1.51 -4.96
N GLU A 76 -18.24 0.57 -4.75
CA GLU A 76 -19.66 0.73 -5.08
C GLU A 76 -20.27 1.92 -4.31
N GLU A 77 -19.98 2.04 -3.01
CA GLU A 77 -20.45 3.14 -2.16
C GLU A 77 -19.87 4.51 -2.58
N LEU A 78 -18.67 4.52 -3.15
CA LEU A 78 -18.00 5.71 -3.68
C LEU A 78 -18.41 6.04 -5.13
N GLY A 79 -19.18 5.17 -5.79
CA GLY A 79 -19.69 5.38 -7.16
C GLY A 79 -18.69 5.05 -8.27
N PHE A 80 -17.76 4.12 -8.01
CA PHE A 80 -16.85 3.55 -9.03
C PHE A 80 -17.30 2.16 -9.49
#